data_AF-A0A9D1I4F2-F1
#
_entry.id   AF-A0A9D1I4F2-F1
#
_cell.length_a   1.000
_cell.length_b   1.000
_cell.length_c   1.000
_cell.angle_alpha   90.00
_cell.angle_beta   90.00
_cell.angle_gamma   90.00
#
_symmetry.space_group_name_H-M   'P 1'
#
loop_
_entity.id
_entity.type
_entity.pdbx_description
1 polymer ?
#
loop_
_entity_poly.entity_id
_entity_poly.type
_entity_poly.pdbx_seq_one_letter_code
_entity_poly.pdbx_strand_id
1 'polypeptide(L)'
;MFKDYIEKSNFEDTGFSYALSLISGKYKMVILYCLMEFEIVRYNELKRYIKSISHKTLSTSLKELEKDDLIIRKEYPQIPPKVEYSLSDKGQSLMKILDQLCVWGEEHKGK
;
A
#
# COMPACT_ATOMS: atom_id res chain seq x y z
N MET A 1 15.79 -31.32 -19.92
CA MET A 1 15.01 -31.05 -18.70
C MET A 1 15.99 -30.51 -17.66
N PHE A 2 16.30 -29.22 -17.73
CA PHE A 2 17.14 -28.60 -16.71
C PHE A 2 16.27 -28.43 -15.46
N LYS A 3 16.63 -29.12 -14.38
CA LYS A 3 16.02 -28.85 -13.08
C LYS A 3 16.40 -27.42 -12.70
N ASP A 4 15.43 -26.58 -12.39
CA ASP A 4 15.68 -25.27 -11.78
C ASP A 4 16.22 -25.51 -10.36
N TYR A 5 17.51 -25.24 -10.15
CA TYR A 5 18.20 -25.44 -8.88
C TYR A 5 18.18 -24.15 -8.06
N ILE A 6 17.85 -24.24 -6.77
CA ILE A 6 17.80 -23.11 -5.81
C ILE A 6 19.11 -22.29 -5.83
N GLU A 7 20.27 -22.93 -6.01
CA GLU A 7 21.59 -22.26 -6.06
C GLU A 7 21.75 -21.25 -7.20
N LYS A 8 20.96 -21.37 -8.28
CA LYS A 8 20.99 -20.45 -9.42
C LYS A 8 19.79 -19.48 -9.43
N SER A 9 18.89 -19.62 -8.46
CA SER A 9 17.71 -18.78 -8.33
C SER A 9 18.01 -17.58 -7.44
N ASN A 10 17.48 -16.42 -7.80
CA ASN A 10 17.56 -15.22 -6.99
C ASN A 10 16.14 -14.69 -6.74
N PHE A 11 15.76 -14.61 -5.47
CA PHE A 11 14.44 -14.11 -5.06
C PHE A 11 14.23 -12.66 -5.50
N GLU A 12 15.27 -11.84 -5.45
CA GLU A 12 15.18 -10.40 -5.75
C GLU A 12 14.86 -10.09 -7.20
N ASP A 13 15.11 -11.04 -8.11
CA ASP A 13 14.81 -10.90 -9.53
C ASP A 13 13.34 -11.23 -9.86
N THR A 14 12.56 -11.68 -8.87
CA THR A 14 11.16 -12.06 -9.07
C THR A 14 10.22 -10.86 -9.00
N GLY A 15 9.16 -10.90 -9.80
CA GLY A 15 8.05 -9.92 -9.67
C GLY A 15 7.37 -9.97 -8.30
N PHE A 16 7.45 -11.10 -7.60
CA PHE A 16 6.95 -11.25 -6.24
C PHE A 16 7.79 -10.46 -5.23
N SER A 17 9.13 -10.55 -5.28
CA SER A 17 10.00 -9.72 -4.43
C SER A 17 9.76 -8.24 -4.69
N TYR A 18 9.70 -7.84 -5.97
CA TYR A 18 9.40 -6.46 -6.33
C TYR A 18 8.06 -5.99 -5.76
N ALA A 19 6.96 -6.74 -5.99
CA ALA A 19 5.65 -6.40 -5.44
C ALA A 19 5.66 -6.29 -3.91
N LEU A 20 6.31 -7.24 -3.22
CA LEU A 20 6.49 -7.20 -1.77
C LEU A 20 7.25 -5.95 -1.32
N SER A 21 8.31 -5.55 -2.02
CA SER A 21 9.09 -4.37 -1.65
C SER A 21 8.23 -3.10 -1.61
N LEU A 22 7.26 -2.97 -2.53
CA LEU A 22 6.37 -1.81 -2.62
C LEU A 22 5.44 -1.70 -1.40
N ILE A 23 4.91 -2.84 -0.95
CA ILE A 23 3.92 -2.90 0.14
C ILE A 23 4.51 -3.31 1.50
N SER A 24 5.79 -3.63 1.54
CA SER A 24 6.49 -4.00 2.76
C SER A 24 6.44 -2.87 3.79
N GLY A 25 6.40 -3.26 5.06
CA GLY A 25 6.33 -2.33 6.18
C GLY A 25 4.96 -2.29 6.85
N LYS A 26 4.98 -1.92 8.13
CA LYS A 26 3.84 -2.08 9.06
C LYS A 26 2.56 -1.36 8.62
N TYR A 27 2.67 -0.23 7.93
CA TYR A 27 1.53 0.67 7.70
C TYR A 27 1.15 0.88 6.23
N LYS A 28 2.02 0.52 5.27
CA LYS A 28 1.75 0.77 3.84
C LYS A 28 0.45 0.09 3.39
N MET A 29 0.30 -1.19 3.72
CA MET A 29 -0.92 -1.95 3.44
C MET A 29 -2.17 -1.37 4.09
N VAL A 30 -2.07 -0.92 5.34
CA VAL A 30 -3.20 -0.30 6.05
C VAL A 30 -3.61 1.03 5.41
N ILE A 31 -2.65 1.82 4.93
CA ILE A 31 -2.91 3.06 4.19
C ILE A 31 -3.62 2.76 2.88
N LEU A 32 -3.09 1.83 2.07
CA LEU A 32 -3.69 1.45 0.78
C LEU A 32 -5.11 0.90 0.96
N TYR A 33 -5.34 0.06 1.97
CA TYR A 33 -6.66 -0.44 2.31
C TYR A 33 -7.64 0.69 2.67
N CYS A 34 -7.22 1.65 3.49
CA CYS A 34 -8.03 2.82 3.82
C CYS A 34 -8.38 3.66 2.58
N LEU A 35 -7.43 3.85 1.66
CA LEU A 35 -7.69 4.60 0.43
C LEU A 35 -8.56 3.82 -0.56
N MET A 36 -8.53 2.49 -0.53
CA MET A 36 -9.46 1.65 -1.28
C MET A 36 -10.88 1.79 -0.75
N GLU A 37 -11.06 1.75 0.58
CA GLU A 37 -12.36 1.79 1.24
C GLU A 37 -13.04 3.17 1.16
N PHE A 38 -12.27 4.26 1.24
CA PHE A 38 -12.81 5.63 1.35
C PHE A 38 -12.48 6.54 0.15
N GLU A 39 -11.81 6.01 -0.88
CA GLU A 39 -11.39 6.69 -2.12
C GLU A 39 -10.44 7.89 -1.93
N ILE A 40 -10.95 8.99 -1.36
CA ILE A 40 -10.23 10.26 -1.15
C ILE A 40 -10.19 10.59 0.33
N VAL A 41 -8.98 10.58 0.91
CA VAL A 41 -8.79 10.73 2.36
C VAL A 41 -7.75 11.80 2.67
N ARG A 42 -8.00 12.63 3.69
CA ARG A 42 -7.04 13.64 4.16
C ARG A 42 -6.03 13.04 5.14
N TYR A 43 -4.88 13.71 5.28
CA TYR A 43 -3.81 13.26 6.18
C TYR A 43 -4.29 12.97 7.63
N ASN A 44 -5.07 13.88 8.22
CA ASN A 44 -5.55 13.72 9.59
C ASN A 44 -6.61 12.61 9.71
N GLU A 45 -7.35 12.31 8.64
CA GLU A 45 -8.29 11.19 8.60
C GLU A 45 -7.54 9.86 8.62
N LEU A 46 -6.51 9.71 7.77
CA LEU A 46 -5.60 8.56 7.79
C LEU A 46 -4.98 8.36 9.18
N LYS A 47 -4.46 9.44 9.79
CA LYS A 47 -3.85 9.38 11.12
C LYS A 47 -4.83 8.87 12.18
N ARG A 48 -6.09 9.33 12.14
CA ARG A 48 -7.16 8.91 13.07
C ARG A 48 -7.61 7.47 12.82
N TYR A 49 -7.72 7.06 11.56
CA TYR A 49 -8.09 5.70 11.18
C TYR A 49 -7.09 4.67 11.72
N ILE A 50 -5.79 4.92 11.48
CA ILE A 50 -4.73 3.97 11.87
C ILE A 50 -4.42 4.01 13.38
N LYS A 51 -4.74 5.13 14.06
CA LYS A 51 -4.54 5.41 15.50
C LYS A 51 -3.08 5.35 15.98
N SER A 52 -2.46 4.18 15.89
CA SER A 52 -1.12 3.84 16.40
C SER A 52 0.07 4.49 15.68
N ILE A 53 -0.12 5.09 14.50
CA ILE A 53 0.99 5.32 13.56
C ILE A 53 2.03 6.42 13.85
N SER A 54 1.94 7.40 14.76
CA SER A 54 2.85 8.58 14.72
C SER A 54 2.82 9.40 13.41
N HIS A 55 3.14 10.69 13.50
CA HIS A 55 3.11 11.61 12.34
C HIS A 55 4.28 11.37 11.38
N LYS A 56 5.48 11.12 11.93
CA LYS A 56 6.70 10.89 11.15
C LYS A 56 6.53 9.67 10.26
N THR A 57 6.12 8.53 10.84
CA THR A 57 5.94 7.29 10.08
C THR A 57 4.86 7.43 9.02
N LEU A 58 3.70 8.06 9.33
CA LEU A 58 2.67 8.29 8.32
C LEU A 58 3.18 9.14 7.15
N SER A 59 3.92 10.22 7.45
CA SER A 59 4.51 11.08 6.42
C SER A 59 5.51 10.33 5.55
N THR A 60 6.40 9.53 6.14
CA THR A 60 7.36 8.70 5.43
C THR A 60 6.66 7.67 4.54
N SER A 61 5.70 6.92 5.08
CA SER A 61 4.98 5.90 4.30
C SER A 61 4.18 6.51 3.14
N LEU A 62 3.55 7.67 3.31
CA LEU A 62 2.85 8.35 2.23
C LEU A 62 3.81 8.80 1.12
N LYS A 63 4.98 9.35 1.47
CA LYS A 63 6.01 9.73 0.49
C LYS A 63 6.56 8.53 -0.27
N GLU A 64 6.77 7.40 0.41
CA GLU A 64 7.22 6.16 -0.24
C GLU A 64 6.17 5.63 -1.20
N LEU A 65 4.90 5.54 -0.77
CA LEU A 65 3.80 5.10 -1.62
C LEU A 65 3.56 6.02 -2.82
N GLU A 66 3.73 7.33 -2.65
CA GLU A 66 3.64 8.31 -3.73
C GLU A 66 4.80 8.14 -4.71
N LYS A 67 6.04 7.98 -4.21
CA LYS A 67 7.23 7.72 -5.02
C LYS A 67 7.11 6.43 -5.85
N ASP A 68 6.50 5.41 -5.27
CA ASP A 68 6.28 4.11 -5.90
C ASP A 68 5.07 4.09 -6.85
N ASP A 69 4.43 5.25 -7.04
CA ASP A 69 3.24 5.47 -7.86
C ASP A 69 2.05 4.60 -7.44
N LEU A 70 1.88 4.35 -6.14
CA LEU A 70 0.73 3.63 -5.60
C LEU A 70 -0.38 4.56 -5.11
N ILE A 71 -0.04 5.80 -4.77
CA ILE A 71 -1.00 6.81 -4.34
C ILE A 71 -0.75 8.13 -5.06
N ILE A 72 -1.81 8.90 -5.23
CA ILE A 72 -1.78 10.28 -5.72
C ILE A 72 -1.96 11.21 -4.53
N ARG A 73 -1.05 12.17 -4.38
CA ARG A 73 -1.14 13.27 -3.42
C ARG A 73 -1.57 14.53 -4.13
N LYS A 74 -2.66 15.15 -3.67
CA LYS A 74 -3.18 16.39 -4.23
C LYS A 74 -3.23 17.49 -3.19
N GLU A 75 -2.47 18.55 -3.44
CA GLU A 75 -2.52 19.77 -2.64
C GLU A 75 -3.55 20.75 -3.21
N TYR A 76 -4.28 21.41 -2.31
CA TYR A 76 -5.21 22.47 -2.63
C TYR A 76 -4.72 23.76 -1.97
N PRO A 77 -4.23 24.74 -2.77
CA PRO A 77 -3.81 26.04 -2.27
C PRO A 77 -5.03 26.90 -1.96
N GLN A 78 -5.67 26.60 -0.83
CA GLN A 78 -6.82 27.33 -0.28
C GLN A 78 -6.58 27.64 1.20
N ILE A 79 -7.43 28.47 1.82
CA ILE A 79 -7.39 28.75 3.25
C ILE A 79 -8.60 28.06 3.93
N PRO A 80 -8.38 27.12 4.88
CA PRO A 80 -7.11 26.53 5.27
C PRO A 80 -6.58 25.54 4.20
N PRO A 81 -5.25 25.33 4.11
CA PRO A 81 -4.65 24.42 3.13
C PRO A 81 -5.13 23.00 3.36
N LYS A 82 -5.37 22.28 2.27
CA LYS A 82 -5.92 20.92 2.28
C LYS A 82 -5.05 20.01 1.42
N VAL A 83 -4.81 18.81 1.91
CA VAL A 83 -4.10 17.75 1.18
C VAL A 83 -4.94 16.49 1.21
N GLU A 84 -5.14 15.90 0.04
CA GLU A 84 -5.85 14.64 -0.14
C GLU A 84 -4.92 13.58 -0.72
N TYR A 85 -5.24 12.33 -0.39
CA TYR A 85 -4.58 11.14 -0.89
C TYR A 85 -5.66 10.22 -1.48
N SER A 86 -5.31 9.55 -2.57
CA SER A 86 -6.15 8.57 -3.26
C SER A 86 -5.26 7.52 -3.91
N LEU A 87 -5.80 6.37 -4.30
CA LEU A 87 -5.04 5.37 -5.06
C LEU A 87 -4.78 5.87 -6.49
N SER A 88 -3.57 5.65 -7.00
CA SER A 88 -3.29 5.74 -8.43
C SER A 88 -3.90 4.57 -9.19
N ASP A 89 -3.86 4.59 -10.52
CA ASP A 89 -4.28 3.44 -11.34
C ASP A 89 -3.46 2.18 -11.02
N LYS A 90 -2.15 2.34 -10.81
CA LYS A 90 -1.25 1.25 -10.37
C LYS A 90 -1.64 0.76 -8.97
N GLY A 91 -1.94 1.65 -8.03
CA GLY A 91 -2.44 1.31 -6.71
C GLY A 91 -3.76 0.54 -6.73
N GLN A 92 -4.73 0.98 -7.55
CA GLN A 92 -6.00 0.28 -7.74
C GLN A 92 -5.80 -1.11 -8.36
N SER A 93 -4.88 -1.25 -9.32
CA SER A 93 -4.56 -2.56 -9.90
C SER A 93 -4.00 -3.54 -8.87
N LEU A 94 -3.20 -3.05 -7.92
CA LEU A 94 -2.65 -3.84 -6.83
C LEU A 94 -3.73 -4.28 -5.83
N MET A 95 -4.71 -3.41 -5.54
CA MET A 95 -5.82 -3.75 -4.63
C MET A 95 -6.61 -4.97 -5.10
N LYS A 96 -6.79 -5.16 -6.42
CA LYS A 96 -7.46 -6.36 -6.98
C LYS A 96 -6.75 -7.67 -6.60
N ILE A 97 -5.43 -7.63 -6.47
CA ILE A 97 -4.63 -8.79 -6.03
C ILE A 97 -4.83 -9.01 -4.52
N LEU A 98 -4.88 -7.92 -3.76
CA LEU A 98 -5.10 -7.97 -2.31
C LEU A 98 -6.50 -8.46 -1.94
N ASP A 99 -7.52 -8.19 -2.76
CA ASP A 99 -8.85 -8.75 -2.57
C ASP A 99 -8.82 -10.28 -2.61
N GLN A 100 -8.04 -10.87 -3.53
CA GLN A 100 -7.86 -12.33 -3.58
C GLN A 100 -7.11 -12.85 -2.34
N LEU A 101 -6.13 -12.10 -1.84
CA LEU A 101 -5.44 -12.44 -0.59
C LEU A 101 -6.39 -12.37 0.62
N CYS A 102 -7.31 -11.40 0.64
CA CYS A 102 -8.36 -11.29 1.65
C CYS A 102 -9.34 -12.47 1.58
N VAL A 103 -9.79 -12.86 0.37
CA VAL A 103 -10.65 -14.04 0.19
C VAL A 103 -9.97 -15.28 0.76
N TRP A 104 -8.71 -15.54 0.37
CA TRP A 104 -7.95 -16.66 0.92
C TRP A 104 -7.84 -16.57 2.46
N GLY A 105 -7.59 -15.37 2.98
CA GLY A 105 -7.51 -15.10 4.41
C GLY A 105 -8.80 -15.45 5.14
N GLU A 106 -9.96 -15.03 4.64
CA GLU A 106 -11.26 -15.35 5.24
C GLU A 106 -11.61 -16.84 5.13
N GLU A 107 -11.20 -17.53 4.06
CA GLU A 107 -11.39 -18.99 3.93
C GLU A 107 -10.60 -19.80 4.97
N HIS A 108 -9.51 -19.24 5.50
CA HIS A 108 -8.58 -19.94 6.40
C HIS A 108 -8.53 -19.35 7.82
N LYS A 109 -9.09 -18.15 8.03
CA LYS A 109 -9.24 -17.49 9.32
C LYS A 109 -10.37 -18.17 10.10
N GLY A 110 -10.00 -19.12 10.96
CA GLY A 110 -10.95 -19.82 11.83
C GLY A 110 -11.03 -21.33 11.63
N LYS A 111 -9.96 -21.95 11.12
CA LYS A 111 -9.59 -23.31 11.57
C LYS A 111 -8.66 -23.22 12.78
#